data_AF-A0A5P2X2T5-F1
#
_entry.id   AF-A0A5P2X2T5-F1
#
_cell.length_a   1.000
_cell.length_b   1.000
_cell.length_c   1.000
_cell.angle_alpha   90.00
_cell.angle_beta   90.00
_cell.angle_gamma   90.00
#
_symmetry.space_group_name_H-M   'P 1'
#
loop_
_entity.id
_entity.type
_entity.pdbx_description
1 polymer ?
#
loop_
_entity_poly.entity_id
_entity_poly.type
_entity_poly.pdbx_seq_one_letter_code
_entity_poly.pdbx_strand_id
1 'polypeptide(L)'
;MNHSTVVTAIEAGVSEALHQPVTGLTDDTRLFEDLHLDSTTSLELLMAMEDAFGLLVDPETLDMDDFRTVGTFAAFVLREIAARQGHEVRP
;
A
#
# COMPACT_ATOMS: atom_id res chain seq x y z
N MET A 1 -1.05 -8.41 11.99
CA MET A 1 -1.01 -7.00 11.56
C MET A 1 -2.45 -6.50 11.45
N ASN A 2 -2.73 -5.22 11.76
CA ASN A 2 -4.09 -4.67 11.72
C ASN A 2 -4.21 -3.61 10.61
N HIS A 3 -5.45 -3.29 10.20
CA HIS A 3 -5.72 -2.34 9.13
C HIS A 3 -5.16 -0.95 9.42
N SER A 4 -5.35 -0.45 10.65
CA SER A 4 -4.87 0.88 11.04
C SER A 4 -3.36 1.04 10.92
N THR A 5 -2.55 0.02 11.25
CA THR A 5 -1.10 0.09 11.05
C THR A 5 -0.73 0.18 9.57
N VAL A 6 -1.44 -0.53 8.71
CA VAL A 6 -1.21 -0.47 7.26
C VAL A 6 -1.58 0.89 6.71
N VAL A 7 -2.73 1.46 7.11
CA VAL A 7 -3.13 2.83 6.70
C VAL A 7 -2.11 3.88 7.15
N THR A 8 -1.57 3.78 8.37
CA THR A 8 -0.50 4.69 8.82
C THR A 8 0.78 4.56 8.00
N ALA A 9 1.16 3.34 7.60
CA ALA A 9 2.31 3.15 6.71
C ALA A 9 2.04 3.69 5.31
N ILE A 10 0.85 3.48 4.77
CA ILE A 10 0.42 4.07 3.49
C ILE A 10 0.50 5.59 3.56
N GLU A 11 0.03 6.20 4.64
CA GLU A 11 0.12 7.65 4.85
C GLU A 11 1.57 8.15 4.81
N ALA A 12 2.48 7.45 5.48
CA ALA A 12 3.91 7.76 5.44
C ALA A 12 4.50 7.58 4.03
N GLY A 13 4.22 6.46 3.36
CA GLY A 13 4.73 6.17 2.03
C GLY A 13 4.20 7.12 0.95
N VAL A 14 2.92 7.48 1.04
CA VAL A 14 2.33 8.50 0.16
C VAL A 14 2.96 9.87 0.43
N SER A 15 3.18 10.22 1.70
CA SER A 15 3.82 11.50 2.03
C SER A 15 5.23 11.61 1.46
N GLU A 16 5.97 10.51 1.46
CA GLU A 16 7.30 10.42 0.87
C GLU A 16 7.24 10.51 -0.66
N ALA A 17 6.40 9.70 -1.31
CA ALA A 17 6.24 9.70 -2.77
C ALA A 17 5.79 11.07 -3.30
N LEU A 18 4.81 11.70 -2.65
CA LEU A 18 4.32 13.02 -3.02
C LEU A 18 5.20 14.17 -2.54
N HIS A 19 6.28 13.89 -1.80
CA HIS A 19 7.18 14.88 -1.20
C HIS A 19 6.43 15.96 -0.40
N GLN A 20 5.29 15.60 0.20
CA GLN A 20 4.44 16.50 0.97
C GLN A 20 3.78 15.75 2.13
N PRO A 21 3.51 16.40 3.26
CA PRO A 21 2.85 15.75 4.38
C PRO A 21 1.39 15.45 4.04
N VAL A 22 1.03 14.18 3.96
CA VAL A 22 -0.35 13.70 3.85
C VAL A 22 -0.76 13.17 5.22
N THR A 23 -1.90 13.63 5.72
CA THR A 23 -2.41 13.18 7.03
C THR A 23 -3.92 13.01 7.02
N GLY A 24 -4.41 12.07 7.82
CA GLY A 24 -5.84 11.85 7.97
C GLY A 24 -6.44 11.07 6.80
N LEU A 25 -5.67 10.15 6.22
CA LEU A 25 -6.21 9.24 5.20
C LEU A 25 -7.30 8.36 5.80
N THR A 26 -8.35 8.15 5.03
CA THR A 26 -9.47 7.27 5.37
C THR A 26 -9.59 6.17 4.34
N ASP A 27 -10.24 5.08 4.68
CA ASP A 27 -10.43 3.94 3.77
C ASP A 27 -11.15 4.34 2.47
N ASP A 28 -11.98 5.37 2.50
CA ASP A 28 -12.72 5.91 1.35
C ASP A 28 -11.88 6.87 0.48
N THR A 29 -10.70 7.30 0.95
CA THR A 29 -9.84 8.23 0.22
C THR A 29 -9.32 7.58 -1.06
N ARG A 30 -9.53 8.24 -2.19
CA ARG A 30 -9.16 7.73 -3.52
C ARG A 30 -7.72 8.09 -3.84
N LEU A 31 -6.90 7.08 -4.11
CA LEU A 31 -5.46 7.27 -4.32
C LEU A 31 -5.17 8.09 -5.59
N PHE A 32 -5.80 7.75 -6.71
CA PHE A 32 -5.62 8.49 -7.97
C PHE A 32 -6.36 9.83 -8.00
N GLU A 33 -7.57 9.91 -7.47
CA GLU A 33 -8.40 11.10 -7.61
C GLU A 33 -8.17 12.14 -6.50
N ASP A 34 -8.04 11.70 -5.25
CA ASP A 34 -7.90 12.63 -4.12
C ASP A 34 -6.41 12.91 -3.84
N LEU A 35 -5.55 11.89 -3.92
CA LEU A 35 -4.11 12.03 -3.70
C LEU A 35 -3.30 12.27 -4.97
N HIS A 36 -3.95 12.25 -6.14
CA HIS A 36 -3.31 12.49 -7.44
C HIS A 36 -2.08 11.58 -7.67
N LEU A 37 -2.15 10.32 -7.24
CA LEU A 37 -1.09 9.37 -7.52
C LEU A 37 -0.98 9.12 -9.03
N ASP A 38 0.23 9.16 -9.54
CA ASP A 38 0.61 8.75 -10.89
C ASP A 38 1.28 7.37 -10.87
N SER A 39 1.54 6.77 -12.04
CA SER A 39 2.26 5.49 -12.14
C SER A 39 3.61 5.50 -11.41
N THR A 40 4.32 6.63 -11.44
CA THR A 40 5.62 6.78 -10.74
C THR A 40 5.45 6.75 -9.24
N THR A 41 4.54 7.57 -8.70
CA THR A 41 4.31 7.66 -7.24
C THR A 41 3.67 6.39 -6.70
N SER A 42 2.88 5.67 -7.51
CA SER A 42 2.35 4.36 -7.14
C SER A 42 3.46 3.33 -6.97
N LEU A 43 4.47 3.32 -7.86
CA LEU A 43 5.64 2.45 -7.70
C LEU A 43 6.47 2.85 -6.47
N GLU A 44 6.64 4.14 -6.20
CA GLU A 44 7.33 4.62 -4.99
C GLU A 44 6.60 4.18 -3.71
N LEU A 45 5.27 4.33 -3.68
CA LEU A 45 4.45 3.86 -2.58
C LEU A 45 4.60 2.35 -2.38
N LEU A 46 4.60 1.56 -3.46
CA LEU A 46 4.82 0.12 -3.39
C LEU A 46 6.17 -0.21 -2.78
N MET A 47 7.25 0.40 -3.27
CA MET A 47 8.60 0.21 -2.72
C MET A 47 8.66 0.59 -1.23
N ALA A 48 7.97 1.66 -0.81
CA ALA A 48 7.87 2.03 0.59
C ALA A 48 7.13 0.97 1.42
N MET A 49 6.09 0.33 0.88
CA MET A 49 5.37 -0.76 1.56
C MET A 49 6.23 -2.02 1.66
N GLU A 50 6.98 -2.34 0.60
CA GLU A 50 7.95 -3.42 0.58
C GLU A 50 9.03 -3.24 1.65
N ASP A 51 9.60 -2.04 1.77
CA ASP A 51 10.62 -1.73 2.77
C ASP A 51 10.05 -1.70 4.19
N ALA A 52 8.89 -1.08 4.39
CA ALA A 52 8.25 -0.94 5.71
C ALA A 52 7.84 -2.29 6.31
N PHE A 53 7.41 -3.24 5.48
CA PHE A 53 6.86 -4.52 5.93
C PHE A 53 7.70 -5.74 5.51
N GLY A 54 8.77 -5.55 4.75
CA GLY A 54 9.59 -6.64 4.21
C GLY A 54 8.85 -7.54 3.24
N LEU A 55 7.86 -7.00 2.52
CA LEU A 55 7.05 -7.72 1.54
C LEU A 55 7.58 -7.52 0.11
N LEU A 56 7.12 -8.35 -0.82
CA LEU A 56 7.40 -8.22 -2.25
C LEU A 56 6.05 -8.11 -2.94
N VAL A 57 5.74 -6.94 -3.49
CA VAL A 57 4.51 -6.74 -4.24
C VAL A 57 4.80 -6.98 -5.71
N ASP A 58 4.03 -7.87 -6.33
CA ASP A 58 4.07 -8.02 -7.78
C ASP A 58 3.11 -7.02 -8.46
N PRO A 59 3.62 -6.02 -9.21
CA PRO A 59 2.79 -5.08 -9.97
C PRO A 59 1.89 -5.75 -11.00
N GLU A 60 2.20 -6.97 -11.45
CA GLU A 60 1.31 -7.71 -12.37
C GLU A 60 0.09 -8.31 -11.66
N THR A 61 0.14 -8.46 -10.34
CA THR A 61 -0.98 -8.97 -9.53
C THR A 61 -1.88 -7.86 -8.99
N LEU A 62 -1.45 -6.61 -9.12
CA LEU A 62 -2.20 -5.43 -8.69
C LEU A 62 -3.24 -5.06 -9.74
N ASP A 63 -4.51 -5.09 -9.33
CA ASP A 63 -5.58 -4.57 -10.16
C ASP A 63 -5.76 -3.05 -9.93
N MET A 64 -6.32 -2.36 -10.92
CA MET A 64 -6.76 -0.97 -10.78
C MET A 64 -7.75 -0.80 -9.63
N ASP A 65 -8.54 -1.84 -9.33
CA ASP A 65 -9.46 -1.84 -8.18
C ASP A 65 -8.73 -1.83 -6.83
N ASP A 66 -7.54 -2.44 -6.72
CA ASP A 66 -6.75 -2.43 -5.49
C ASP A 66 -6.22 -1.02 -5.19
N PHE A 67 -5.83 -0.28 -6.22
CA PHE A 67 -5.40 1.12 -6.11
C PHE A 67 -6.54 2.14 -6.11
N ARG A 68 -7.81 1.71 -6.08
CA ARG A 68 -8.94 2.65 -6.13
C ARG A 68 -8.99 3.56 -4.91
N THR A 69 -8.77 2.99 -3.73
CA THR A 69 -8.89 3.66 -2.44
C THR A 69 -7.82 3.20 -1.46
N VAL A 70 -7.58 3.95 -0.40
CA VAL A 70 -6.67 3.55 0.69
C VAL A 70 -7.15 2.24 1.32
N GLY A 71 -8.45 2.02 1.48
CA GLY A 71 -9.00 0.79 2.06
C GLY A 71 -8.75 -0.44 1.17
N THR A 72 -8.94 -0.31 -0.14
CA THR A 72 -8.66 -1.41 -1.08
C THR A 72 -7.16 -1.74 -1.11
N PHE A 73 -6.30 -0.72 -1.10
CA PHE A 73 -4.86 -0.90 -1.11
C PHE A 73 -4.33 -1.48 0.21
N ALA A 74 -4.88 -1.03 1.34
CA ALA A 74 -4.56 -1.59 2.65
C ALA A 74 -5.00 -3.06 2.77
N ALA A 75 -6.17 -3.41 2.23
CA ALA A 75 -6.62 -4.79 2.16
C ALA A 75 -5.69 -5.66 1.29
N PHE A 76 -5.22 -5.13 0.16
CA PHE A 76 -4.21 -5.77 -0.67
C PHE A 76 -2.92 -6.04 0.11
N VAL A 77 -2.34 -5.02 0.75
CA VAL A 77 -1.10 -5.15 1.53
C VAL A 77 -1.24 -6.17 2.67
N LEU A 78 -2.37 -6.15 3.39
CA LEU A 78 -2.66 -7.15 4.42
C LEU A 78 -2.71 -8.58 3.86
N ARG A 79 -3.29 -8.76 2.66
CA ARG A 79 -3.33 -10.06 1.98
C ARG A 79 -1.92 -10.55 1.64
N GLU A 80 -1.06 -9.70 1.11
CA GLU A 80 0.32 -10.06 0.78
C GLU A 80 1.14 -10.44 2.03
N ILE A 81 0.96 -9.69 3.12
CA ILE A 81 1.60 -10.00 4.41
C ILE A 81 1.13 -11.34 4.95
N ALA A 82 -0.17 -11.65 4.83
CA ALA A 82 -0.73 -12.92 5.25
C ALA A 82 -0.26 -14.09 4.35
N ALA A 83 -0.20 -13.88 3.04
CA ALA A 83 0.26 -14.87 2.07
C ALA A 83 1.73 -15.26 2.31
N ARG A 84 2.58 -14.27 2.61
CA ARG A 84 4.00 -14.48 2.92
C ARG A 84 4.19 -15.32 4.19
N GLN A 85 3.42 -15.07 5.25
CA GLN A 85 3.46 -15.87 6.48
C GLN A 85 3.07 -17.34 6.25
N GLY A 86 2.29 -17.62 5.20
CA GLY A 86 1.96 -18.98 4.79
C GLY A 86 3.07 -19.70 4.01
N HIS A 87 4.02 -18.96 3.41
CA HIS A 87 5.08 -19.52 2.56
C HIS A 87 6.38 -19.86 3.33
N GLU A 88 6.52 -19.45 4.58
CA GLU A 88 7.69 -19.74 5.43
C GLU A 88 7.73 -21.20 5.94
N VAL A 89 6.80 -22.05 5.50
CA VAL A 89 6.79 -23.49 5.80
C VAL A 89 7.08 -24.29 4.53
N ARG A 90 8.35 -24.33 4.10
CA ARG A 90 8.82 -25.47 3.30
C ARG A 90 10.24 -25.90 3.72
N PRO A 91 10.41 -27.12 4.23
CA PRO A 91 11.72 -27.69 4.56
C PRO A 91 12.55 -28.01 3.31
#